data_AF-A0A1E3YF95-F1
#
_entry.id   AF-A0A1E3YF95-F1
#
_cell.length_a   1.000
_cell.length_b   1.000
_cell.length_c   1.000
_cell.angle_alpha   90.00
_cell.angle_beta   90.00
_cell.angle_gamma   90.00
#
_symmetry.space_group_name_H-M   'P 1'
#
loop_
_entity.id
_entity.type
_entity.pdbx_description
1 polymer ?
#
loop_
_entity_poly.entity_id
_entity_poly.type
_entity_poly.pdbx_seq_one_letter_code
_entity_poly.pdbx_strand_id
1 'polypeptide(L)'
;MNDAMQIRRPTIHRSAALAVVLAALPALSAAQTHPTAVQARASLETPTEASAAIGATSSVELVQLRTQARFQDDLKAMQTFRPGYTFWQHVFKIPDGSVAYGSASDGRLLAVFPARGDWSNDGVWGDPTLKSLLANHSLSNRLADRRDEVAHLLQQSAGPVVHNATRGLFVAPNADRYGRFLEEWGRIYERFGVPAELGLAQGLVESGLNGTVTSEARAIGFCQWLAGNWNTLKRLSPHVIEGYNQTTQAPYCAAYLTILATKYGSFIPALSEHHAGGTNVGRMLSNGERLGGQDVREYYFLGAAFTRDIRTIAPRSYSTVYGTYGPRSFYYAEMIFGNTPRVRQILETQKQVHIYAMRTTRAVPLADVARRTKLSTDEIRRYNPALVRSVPIGATLYLPVYNQAFGADVSFWHRPAPAAFAEVLSEFVAMDRRPEEWDTPAVVTELRGFERRFRATKSEEGTVMATMLAYVIQEIQTSGRGRILDEFRHSAEVKRQFDQAVLEIKAAFGPLDGSR
;
A
#
# COMPACT_ATOMS: atom_id res chain seq x y z
N MET A 1 -39.90 48.29 24.02
CA MET A 1 -39.95 49.76 23.93
C MET A 1 -38.96 50.19 22.87
N ASN A 2 -39.46 50.99 21.95
CA ASN A 2 -38.78 51.47 20.76
C ASN A 2 -37.51 52.24 21.10
N ASP A 3 -36.50 52.17 20.23
CA ASP A 3 -36.08 53.39 19.53
C ASP A 3 -35.31 53.09 18.25
N ALA A 4 -35.81 53.70 17.18
CA ALA A 4 -35.23 53.74 15.86
C ALA A 4 -34.94 55.22 15.56
N MET A 5 -33.72 55.54 15.10
CA MET A 5 -33.43 56.78 14.39
C MET A 5 -32.21 56.52 13.49
N GLN A 6 -32.41 56.25 12.20
CA GLN A 6 -32.46 57.19 11.07
C GLN A 6 -31.07 57.72 10.64
N ILE A 7 -30.66 57.53 9.38
CA ILE A 7 -30.51 58.57 8.30
C ILE A 7 -29.06 58.44 7.77
N ARG A 8 -28.66 58.51 6.48
CA ARG A 8 -29.24 58.82 5.15
C ARG A 8 -28.13 58.53 4.11
N ARG A 9 -28.43 58.09 2.87
CA ARG A 9 -28.46 58.85 1.57
C ARG A 9 -27.59 58.07 0.53
N PRO A 10 -27.68 58.30 -0.79
CA PRO A 10 -28.86 58.44 -1.64
C PRO A 10 -28.81 57.66 -2.99
N THR A 11 -30.01 57.59 -3.56
CA THR A 11 -30.51 57.39 -4.93
C THR A 11 -29.63 57.23 -6.18
N ILE A 12 -30.14 56.29 -6.99
CA ILE A 12 -29.99 55.98 -8.41
C ILE A 12 -30.48 57.14 -9.32
N HIS A 13 -29.81 57.34 -10.47
CA HIS A 13 -30.47 57.77 -11.72
C HIS A 13 -29.98 56.96 -12.93
N ARG A 14 -30.95 56.58 -13.77
CA ARG A 14 -30.86 55.86 -15.04
C ARG A 14 -30.57 56.81 -16.22
N SER A 15 -30.05 56.24 -17.31
CA SER A 15 -30.37 56.44 -18.75
C SER A 15 -29.08 56.49 -19.59
N ALA A 16 -28.73 55.45 -20.37
CA ALA A 16 -29.20 55.09 -21.71
C ALA A 16 -28.35 55.73 -22.83
N ALA A 17 -27.63 54.89 -23.58
CA ALA A 17 -27.30 55.12 -24.99
C ALA A 17 -26.95 53.80 -25.66
N LEU A 18 -27.78 53.44 -26.65
CA LEU A 18 -27.66 52.34 -27.58
C LEU A 18 -26.77 52.79 -28.74
N ALA A 19 -25.80 51.99 -29.17
CA ALA A 19 -25.20 52.14 -30.50
C ALA A 19 -24.87 50.75 -31.06
N VAL A 20 -25.72 50.35 -32.01
CA VAL A 20 -25.57 49.19 -32.88
C VAL A 20 -24.59 49.55 -33.99
N VAL A 21 -23.57 48.72 -34.21
CA VAL A 21 -22.88 48.63 -35.50
C VAL A 21 -22.81 47.17 -35.91
N LEU A 22 -23.61 46.83 -36.93
CA LEU A 22 -23.50 45.61 -37.73
C LEU A 22 -22.24 45.71 -38.60
N ALA A 23 -21.40 44.67 -38.62
CA ALA A 23 -20.54 44.39 -39.76
C ALA A 23 -20.15 42.89 -39.83
N ALA A 24 -20.79 42.21 -40.77
CA ALA A 24 -20.35 41.09 -41.61
C ALA A 24 -19.32 40.05 -41.10
N LEU A 25 -19.78 38.80 -41.06
CA LEU A 25 -18.99 37.57 -41.16
C LEU A 25 -18.17 37.52 -42.47
N PRO A 26 -17.03 36.81 -42.46
CA PRO A 26 -16.93 35.69 -43.38
C PRO A 26 -16.67 34.38 -42.63
N ALA A 27 -17.45 33.37 -43.02
CA ALA A 27 -17.15 31.98 -42.73
C ALA A 27 -15.85 31.58 -43.43
N LEU A 28 -14.87 31.11 -42.67
CA LEU A 28 -13.82 30.23 -43.17
C LEU A 28 -13.72 29.01 -42.25
N SER A 29 -14.16 27.87 -42.79
CA SER A 29 -13.75 26.55 -42.35
C SER A 29 -12.23 26.47 -42.34
N ALA A 30 -11.63 26.37 -41.16
CA ALA A 30 -10.27 25.89 -40.99
C ALA A 30 -10.35 24.60 -40.17
N ALA A 31 -10.14 23.48 -40.85
CA ALA A 31 -9.93 22.19 -40.24
C ALA A 31 -8.78 22.29 -39.23
N GLN A 32 -9.07 22.09 -37.95
CA GLN A 32 -8.04 21.91 -36.93
C GLN A 32 -7.47 20.50 -37.10
N THR A 33 -6.42 20.38 -37.91
CA THR A 33 -5.55 19.22 -37.89
C THR A 33 -4.78 19.22 -36.57
N HIS A 34 -5.11 18.27 -35.69
CA HIS A 34 -4.26 17.93 -34.54
C HIS A 34 -2.86 17.55 -35.06
N PRO A 35 -1.76 18.13 -34.55
CA PRO A 35 -0.44 17.64 -34.88
C PRO A 35 -0.26 16.27 -34.21
N THR A 36 -0.03 15.25 -35.03
CA THR A 36 0.42 13.93 -34.59
C THR A 36 1.80 14.05 -33.93
N ALA A 37 2.02 13.25 -32.88
CA ALA A 37 3.15 13.29 -31.95
C ALA A 37 4.55 12.96 -32.55
N VAL A 38 4.79 13.20 -33.84
CA VAL A 38 6.01 12.77 -34.55
C VAL A 38 6.89 13.94 -35.02
N GLN A 39 6.46 15.20 -34.87
CA GLN A 39 7.25 16.38 -35.31
C GLN A 39 7.90 17.22 -34.19
N ALA A 40 7.87 16.77 -32.94
CA ALA A 40 8.59 17.40 -31.83
C ALA A 40 9.99 16.79 -31.58
N ARG A 41 10.65 16.26 -32.62
CA ARG A 41 12.03 15.76 -32.57
C ARG A 41 12.86 16.32 -33.72
N ALA A 42 13.21 17.59 -33.63
CA ALA A 42 14.39 18.17 -34.28
C ALA A 42 14.47 19.67 -33.96
N SER A 43 14.99 20.02 -32.79
CA SER A 43 15.63 21.31 -32.58
C SER A 43 16.76 21.07 -31.59
N LEU A 44 17.98 21.14 -32.12
CA LEU A 44 19.23 21.11 -31.37
C LEU A 44 19.27 22.34 -30.47
N GLU A 45 19.22 22.13 -29.16
CA GLU A 45 19.55 23.15 -28.18
C GLU A 45 20.70 22.65 -27.29
N THR A 46 21.70 23.52 -27.21
CA THR A 46 22.94 23.51 -26.45
C THR A 46 22.75 22.95 -25.02
N PRO A 47 23.72 22.22 -24.43
CA PRO A 47 23.57 21.67 -23.09
C PRO A 47 23.44 22.81 -22.09
N THR A 48 22.22 23.02 -21.59
CA THR A 48 21.93 23.94 -20.49
C THR A 48 22.38 23.30 -19.19
N GLU A 49 22.80 24.10 -18.21
CA GLU A 49 23.37 23.70 -16.91
C GLU A 49 22.57 22.62 -16.14
N ALA A 50 21.28 22.43 -16.45
CA ALA A 50 20.46 21.33 -15.95
C ALA A 50 20.96 19.93 -16.36
N SER A 51 21.60 19.79 -17.52
CA SER A 51 22.20 18.51 -17.97
C SER A 51 23.51 18.19 -17.23
N ALA A 52 24.21 19.20 -16.70
CA ALA A 52 25.44 19.01 -15.93
C ALA A 52 25.14 18.58 -14.48
N ALA A 53 23.98 18.96 -13.93
CA ALA A 53 23.55 18.57 -12.58
C ALA A 53 23.16 17.08 -12.47
N ILE A 54 22.68 16.45 -13.56
CA ILE A 54 22.35 15.01 -13.58
C ILE A 54 23.61 14.13 -13.50
N GLY A 55 24.79 14.66 -13.85
CA GLY A 55 26.06 13.95 -13.77
C GLY A 55 26.65 13.81 -12.36
N ALA A 56 26.09 14.49 -11.34
CA ALA A 56 26.61 14.51 -9.97
C ALA A 56 25.77 13.73 -8.94
N THR A 57 24.55 13.31 -9.30
CA THR A 57 23.65 12.59 -8.38
C THR A 57 24.10 11.14 -8.21
N SER A 58 24.34 10.71 -6.97
CA SER A 58 24.72 9.33 -6.69
C SER A 58 23.57 8.34 -6.98
N SER A 59 23.89 7.07 -7.23
CA SER A 59 22.86 6.05 -7.48
C SER A 59 21.89 5.89 -6.30
N VAL A 60 22.35 6.11 -5.06
CA VAL A 60 21.51 6.09 -3.85
C VAL A 60 20.47 7.20 -3.88
N GLU A 61 20.90 8.43 -4.20
CA GLU A 61 20.01 9.58 -4.31
C GLU A 61 19.02 9.41 -5.46
N LEU A 62 19.43 8.83 -6.59
CA LEU A 62 18.53 8.52 -7.70
C LEU A 62 17.43 7.52 -7.31
N VAL A 63 17.76 6.48 -6.54
CA VAL A 63 16.75 5.55 -6.01
C VAL A 63 15.76 6.31 -5.13
N GLN A 64 16.26 7.10 -4.18
CA GLN A 64 15.43 7.87 -3.25
C GLN A 64 14.51 8.86 -3.98
N LEU A 65 15.05 9.63 -4.93
CA LEU A 65 14.26 10.60 -5.71
C LEU A 65 13.13 9.92 -6.48
N ARG A 66 13.41 8.81 -7.17
CA ARG A 66 12.39 8.08 -7.94
C ARG A 66 11.32 7.47 -7.06
N THR A 67 11.71 6.83 -5.95
CA THR A 67 10.75 6.15 -5.08
C THR A 67 9.93 7.15 -4.28
N GLN A 68 10.53 8.27 -3.89
CA GLN A 68 9.83 9.39 -3.27
C GLN A 68 8.82 10.04 -4.22
N ALA A 69 9.20 10.26 -5.49
CA ALA A 69 8.28 10.77 -6.51
C ALA A 69 7.07 9.84 -6.70
N ARG A 70 7.31 8.53 -6.86
CA ARG A 70 6.24 7.52 -6.94
C ARG A 70 5.29 7.56 -5.74
N PHE A 71 5.84 7.68 -4.54
CA PHE A 71 5.05 7.76 -3.31
C PHE A 71 4.21 9.04 -3.24
N GLN A 72 4.74 10.18 -3.69
CA GLN A 72 3.96 11.43 -3.75
C GLN A 72 2.82 11.36 -4.77
N ASP A 73 3.07 10.77 -5.93
CA ASP A 73 2.02 10.54 -6.93
C ASP A 73 0.93 9.60 -6.40
N ASP A 74 1.33 8.56 -5.65
CA ASP A 74 0.38 7.66 -4.98
C ASP A 74 -0.44 8.38 -3.90
N LEU A 75 0.18 9.25 -3.09
CA LEU A 75 -0.53 10.07 -2.11
C LEU A 75 -1.56 10.98 -2.77
N LYS A 76 -1.19 11.63 -3.88
CA LYS A 76 -2.10 12.47 -4.65
C LYS A 76 -3.27 11.65 -5.19
N ALA A 77 -3.01 10.46 -5.72
CA ALA A 77 -4.09 9.60 -6.21
C ALA A 77 -4.99 9.09 -5.08
N MET A 78 -4.45 8.75 -3.90
CA MET A 78 -5.27 8.45 -2.71
C MET A 78 -6.16 9.63 -2.33
N GLN A 79 -5.63 10.85 -2.31
CA GLN A 79 -6.43 12.04 -1.99
C GLN A 79 -7.54 12.29 -3.02
N THR A 80 -7.29 12.03 -4.30
CA THR A 80 -8.28 12.21 -5.37
C THR A 80 -9.36 11.13 -5.35
N PHE A 81 -8.98 9.86 -5.28
CA PHE A 81 -9.88 8.71 -5.49
C PHE A 81 -10.37 8.07 -4.19
N ARG A 82 -9.71 8.31 -3.07
CA ARG A 82 -10.06 7.75 -1.75
C ARG A 82 -9.82 8.76 -0.64
N PRO A 83 -10.43 9.96 -0.69
CA PRO A 83 -10.12 11.02 0.27
C PRO A 83 -10.35 10.60 1.74
N GLY A 84 -11.23 9.63 1.99
CA GLY A 84 -11.45 9.01 3.29
C GLY A 84 -10.36 8.06 3.81
N TYR A 85 -9.27 7.80 3.06
CA TYR A 85 -8.24 6.83 3.45
C TYR A 85 -7.61 7.11 4.83
N THR A 86 -7.61 8.37 5.27
CA THR A 86 -7.10 8.78 6.58
C THR A 86 -7.93 8.23 7.75
N PHE A 87 -9.17 7.77 7.52
CA PHE A 87 -9.99 7.09 8.52
C PHE A 87 -9.28 5.91 9.17
N TRP A 88 -8.49 5.17 8.37
CA TRP A 88 -7.86 3.94 8.81
C TRP A 88 -6.91 4.13 9.99
N GLN A 89 -6.40 5.35 10.24
CA GLN A 89 -5.59 5.65 11.43
C GLN A 89 -6.36 5.50 12.76
N HIS A 90 -7.69 5.64 12.73
CA HIS A 90 -8.55 5.58 13.92
C HIS A 90 -8.82 4.14 14.32
N VAL A 91 -8.95 3.24 13.34
CA VAL A 91 -9.29 1.84 13.56
C VAL A 91 -8.30 1.16 14.49
N PHE A 92 -7.00 1.43 14.35
CA PHE A 92 -5.96 0.81 15.19
C PHE A 92 -5.79 1.49 16.57
N LYS A 93 -6.75 2.34 16.97
CA LYS A 93 -6.80 3.05 18.25
C LYS A 93 -8.06 2.70 19.08
N ILE A 94 -9.06 2.04 18.50
CA ILE A 94 -10.30 1.66 19.21
C ILE A 94 -10.15 0.28 19.87
N PRO A 95 -10.84 -0.03 20.98
CA PRO A 95 -10.76 -1.35 21.60
C PRO A 95 -11.05 -2.50 20.64
N ASP A 96 -10.33 -3.61 20.79
CA ASP A 96 -10.63 -4.83 20.04
C ASP A 96 -12.08 -5.28 20.32
N GLY A 97 -12.74 -5.78 19.26
CA GLY A 97 -14.16 -6.06 19.33
C GLY A 97 -15.04 -4.80 19.26
N SER A 98 -14.52 -3.68 18.72
CA SER A 98 -15.31 -2.50 18.38
C SER A 98 -15.44 -2.31 16.86
N VAL A 99 -16.49 -1.62 16.45
CA VAL A 99 -16.73 -1.18 15.07
C VAL A 99 -16.65 0.34 15.02
N ALA A 100 -15.71 0.88 14.25
CA ALA A 100 -15.61 2.29 13.93
C ALA A 100 -16.23 2.57 12.55
N TYR A 101 -16.90 3.71 12.47
CA TYR A 101 -17.46 4.29 11.26
C TYR A 101 -16.76 5.62 10.99
N GLY A 102 -16.38 5.83 9.74
CA GLY A 102 -15.75 7.06 9.27
C GLY A 102 -16.44 7.60 8.02
N SER A 103 -16.24 8.89 7.76
CA SER A 103 -16.64 9.45 6.48
C SER A 103 -15.66 9.00 5.40
N ALA A 104 -16.17 8.43 4.31
CA ALA A 104 -15.35 8.11 3.14
C ALA A 104 -14.97 9.37 2.33
N SER A 105 -15.56 10.54 2.66
CA SER A 105 -15.29 11.81 1.97
C SER A 105 -14.08 12.57 2.54
N ASP A 106 -13.81 12.47 3.84
CA ASP A 106 -12.72 13.23 4.49
C ASP A 106 -11.93 12.42 5.54
N GLY A 107 -12.36 11.20 5.84
CA GLY A 107 -11.70 10.28 6.75
C GLY A 107 -11.94 10.55 8.23
N ARG A 108 -12.81 11.51 8.59
CA ARG A 108 -13.14 11.78 9.99
C ARG A 108 -13.86 10.60 10.64
N LEU A 109 -13.59 10.36 11.93
CA LEU A 109 -14.31 9.37 12.74
C LEU A 109 -15.74 9.87 13.03
N LEU A 110 -16.75 9.09 12.67
CA LEU A 110 -18.16 9.39 12.92
C LEU A 110 -18.63 8.80 14.25
N ALA A 111 -18.38 7.51 14.46
CA ALA A 111 -18.82 6.79 15.64
C ALA A 111 -18.00 5.50 15.86
N VAL A 112 -17.99 5.03 17.10
CA VAL A 112 -17.40 3.76 17.52
C VAL A 112 -18.39 3.03 18.43
N PHE A 113 -18.69 1.78 18.11
CA PHE A 113 -19.60 0.95 18.89
C PHE A 113 -18.91 -0.33 19.35
N PRO A 114 -19.17 -0.81 20.59
CA PRO A 114 -18.74 -2.15 20.97
C PRO A 114 -19.50 -3.18 20.13
N ALA A 115 -18.85 -4.25 19.65
CA ALA A 115 -19.49 -5.26 18.80
C ALA A 115 -20.63 -6.03 19.50
N ARG A 116 -20.72 -5.91 20.82
CA ARG A 116 -21.78 -6.47 21.67
C ARG A 116 -22.36 -5.35 22.54
N GLY A 117 -23.60 -5.53 23.00
CA GLY A 117 -24.29 -4.54 23.82
C GLY A 117 -25.27 -3.69 23.01
N ASP A 118 -25.71 -2.61 23.63
CA ASP A 118 -26.73 -1.71 23.09
C ASP A 118 -26.04 -0.51 22.44
N TRP A 119 -26.02 -0.49 21.11
CA TRP A 119 -25.32 0.53 20.34
C TRP A 119 -25.93 1.92 20.49
N SER A 120 -27.22 2.01 20.86
CA SER A 120 -27.89 3.30 21.08
C SER A 120 -27.40 3.99 22.36
N ASN A 121 -26.92 3.22 23.33
CA ASN A 121 -26.45 3.72 24.63
C ASN A 121 -24.92 3.68 24.76
N ASP A 122 -24.29 2.64 24.24
CA ASP A 122 -22.86 2.34 24.44
C ASP A 122 -21.95 2.93 23.34
N GLY A 123 -22.54 3.59 22.33
CA GLY A 123 -21.82 4.21 21.22
C GLY A 123 -21.05 5.48 21.62
N VAL A 124 -19.78 5.54 21.21
CA VAL A 124 -18.94 6.74 21.32
C VAL A 124 -18.99 7.51 20.00
N TRP A 125 -19.49 8.73 20.03
CA TRP A 125 -19.70 9.55 18.84
C TRP A 125 -18.50 10.48 18.62
N GLY A 126 -17.85 10.34 17.46
CA GLY A 126 -16.85 11.31 16.99
C GLY A 126 -17.51 12.58 16.47
N ASP A 127 -18.75 12.45 15.96
CA ASP A 127 -19.63 13.56 15.63
C ASP A 127 -20.90 13.51 16.49
N PRO A 128 -20.99 14.35 17.54
CA PRO A 128 -22.14 14.35 18.46
C PRO A 128 -23.49 14.65 17.79
N THR A 129 -23.51 15.33 16.64
CA THR A 129 -24.78 15.69 15.98
C THR A 129 -25.47 14.47 15.35
N LEU A 130 -24.74 13.37 15.15
CA LEU A 130 -25.28 12.14 14.58
C LEU A 130 -25.91 11.21 15.64
N LYS A 131 -25.75 11.52 16.94
CA LYS A 131 -26.17 10.64 18.04
C LYS A 131 -27.66 10.29 18.02
N SER A 132 -28.52 11.24 17.64
CA SER A 132 -29.97 11.03 17.60
C SER A 132 -30.42 10.08 16.48
N LEU A 133 -29.56 9.72 15.53
CA LEU A 133 -29.92 8.86 14.39
C LEU A 133 -30.31 7.45 14.83
N LEU A 134 -29.81 6.95 15.95
CA LEU A 134 -30.15 5.60 16.43
C LEU A 134 -31.34 5.59 17.40
N ALA A 135 -31.78 6.76 17.90
CA ALA A 135 -32.70 6.85 19.04
C ALA A 135 -34.07 6.19 18.80
N ASN A 136 -34.51 6.07 17.55
CA ASN A 136 -35.82 5.52 17.17
C ASN A 136 -35.72 4.23 16.35
N HIS A 137 -34.54 3.61 16.27
CA HIS A 137 -34.32 2.41 15.45
C HIS A 137 -34.08 1.18 16.34
N SER A 138 -34.86 0.13 16.11
CA SER A 138 -34.56 -1.20 16.65
C SER A 138 -33.56 -1.89 15.74
N LEU A 139 -32.29 -1.91 16.15
CA LEU A 139 -31.21 -2.51 15.37
C LEU A 139 -31.24 -4.05 15.43
N SER A 140 -30.76 -4.70 14.37
CA SER A 140 -30.63 -6.17 14.32
C SER A 140 -29.75 -6.72 15.44
N ASN A 141 -30.04 -7.93 15.91
CA ASN A 141 -29.19 -8.66 16.86
C ASN A 141 -27.98 -9.33 16.20
N ARG A 142 -27.96 -9.43 14.86
CA ARG A 142 -26.82 -9.98 14.12
C ARG A 142 -25.84 -8.86 13.82
N LEU A 143 -24.59 -9.01 14.24
CA LEU A 143 -23.56 -7.98 14.08
C LEU A 143 -23.37 -7.54 12.62
N ALA A 144 -23.41 -8.47 11.67
CA ALA A 144 -23.26 -8.14 10.25
C ALA A 144 -24.39 -7.19 9.78
N ASP A 145 -25.65 -7.59 9.94
CA ASP A 145 -26.79 -6.75 9.56
C ASP A 145 -26.80 -5.42 10.30
N ARG A 146 -26.57 -5.45 11.62
CA ARG A 146 -26.49 -4.25 12.45
C ARG A 146 -25.47 -3.27 11.90
N ARG A 147 -24.33 -3.79 11.43
CA ARG A 147 -23.28 -2.94 10.87
C ARG A 147 -23.74 -2.21 9.62
N ASP A 148 -24.42 -2.93 8.74
CA ASP A 148 -24.95 -2.43 7.47
C ASP A 148 -26.11 -1.45 7.71
N GLU A 149 -27.01 -1.75 8.66
CA GLU A 149 -28.09 -0.86 9.10
C GLU A 149 -27.55 0.48 9.60
N VAL A 150 -26.56 0.45 10.49
CA VAL A 150 -25.94 1.67 11.03
C VAL A 150 -25.17 2.43 9.95
N ALA A 151 -24.47 1.73 9.04
CA ALA A 151 -23.81 2.37 7.91
C ALA A 151 -24.83 3.13 7.04
N HIS A 152 -25.99 2.52 6.76
CA HIS A 152 -27.05 3.13 5.98
C HIS A 152 -27.63 4.38 6.65
N LEU A 153 -27.91 4.32 7.95
CA LEU A 153 -28.42 5.46 8.72
C LEU A 153 -27.42 6.62 8.76
N LEU A 154 -26.14 6.33 9.03
CA LEU A 154 -25.08 7.34 9.00
C LEU A 154 -24.95 7.96 7.61
N GLN A 155 -25.05 7.15 6.55
CA GLN A 155 -24.86 7.60 5.18
C GLN A 155 -25.90 8.65 4.75
N GLN A 156 -27.14 8.55 5.25
CA GLN A 156 -28.20 9.52 4.97
C GLN A 156 -27.89 10.94 5.49
N SER A 157 -27.07 11.05 6.54
CA SER A 157 -26.76 12.34 7.19
C SER A 157 -25.33 12.81 6.96
N ALA A 158 -24.37 11.89 6.86
CA ALA A 158 -22.94 12.18 6.81
C ALA A 158 -22.31 11.99 5.42
N GLY A 159 -23.10 11.55 4.42
CA GLY A 159 -22.57 11.15 3.11
C GLY A 159 -21.93 9.76 3.13
N PRO A 160 -21.15 9.37 2.11
CA PRO A 160 -20.54 8.04 2.03
C PRO A 160 -19.78 7.63 3.31
N VAL A 161 -20.01 6.40 3.77
CA VAL A 161 -19.46 5.86 5.03
C VAL A 161 -18.53 4.68 4.76
N VAL A 162 -17.43 4.64 5.50
CA VAL A 162 -16.51 3.50 5.58
C VAL A 162 -16.49 2.96 7.02
N HIS A 163 -16.28 1.66 7.19
CA HIS A 163 -16.15 1.06 8.51
C HIS A 163 -15.10 -0.05 8.55
N ASN A 164 -14.52 -0.34 9.72
CA ASN A 164 -13.44 -1.31 9.81
C ASN A 164 -13.89 -2.77 9.57
N ALA A 165 -13.13 -3.48 8.75
CA ALA A 165 -13.12 -4.95 8.72
C ALA A 165 -12.00 -5.54 9.60
N THR A 166 -11.09 -4.70 10.08
CA THR A 166 -9.90 -5.05 10.85
C THR A 166 -10.12 -4.91 12.36
N ARG A 167 -9.23 -5.53 13.13
CA ARG A 167 -9.24 -5.48 14.60
C ARG A 167 -8.76 -4.11 15.08
N GLY A 168 -9.08 -3.75 16.32
CA GLY A 168 -8.83 -2.43 16.88
C GLY A 168 -7.42 -2.27 17.46
N LEU A 169 -7.32 -2.18 18.79
CA LEU A 169 -6.08 -2.03 19.55
C LEU A 169 -5.15 -3.25 19.51
N PHE A 170 -5.38 -4.25 18.65
CA PHE A 170 -4.47 -5.39 18.48
C PHE A 170 -3.00 -5.00 18.19
N VAL A 171 -2.79 -3.79 17.66
CA VAL A 171 -1.47 -3.19 17.46
C VAL A 171 -0.85 -2.73 18.78
N ALA A 172 -1.61 -2.19 19.74
CA ALA A 172 -1.07 -1.50 20.91
C ALA A 172 -0.11 -2.36 21.77
N PRO A 173 -0.46 -3.62 22.16
CA PRO A 173 0.47 -4.45 22.93
C PRO A 173 1.81 -4.69 22.21
N ASN A 174 1.74 -4.79 20.88
CA ASN A 174 2.91 -5.03 20.04
C ASN A 174 3.64 -3.74 19.67
N ALA A 175 2.96 -2.60 19.62
CA ALA A 175 3.58 -1.29 19.51
C ALA A 175 4.38 -0.99 20.78
N ASP A 176 3.90 -1.35 21.96
CA ASP A 176 4.68 -1.20 23.20
C ASP A 176 5.91 -2.13 23.21
N ARG A 177 5.73 -3.37 22.72
CA ARG A 177 6.81 -4.38 22.70
C ARG A 177 7.86 -4.15 21.60
N TYR A 178 7.42 -3.76 20.41
CA TYR A 178 8.22 -3.74 19.19
C TYR A 178 8.29 -2.35 18.53
N GLY A 179 7.51 -1.36 18.97
CA GLY A 179 7.53 0.00 18.39
C GLY A 179 8.88 0.71 18.47
N ARG A 180 9.74 0.27 19.41
CA ARG A 180 11.12 0.73 19.56
C ARG A 180 12.08 0.21 18.48
N PHE A 181 11.62 -0.72 17.63
CA PHE A 181 12.39 -1.30 16.52
C PHE A 181 12.09 -0.64 15.17
N LEU A 182 11.10 0.25 15.12
CA LEU A 182 10.59 0.79 13.87
C LEU A 182 11.66 1.59 13.12
N GLU A 183 12.55 2.32 13.80
CA GLU A 183 13.63 3.06 13.14
C GLU A 183 14.57 2.12 12.36
N GLU A 184 14.95 1.00 12.96
CA GLU A 184 15.85 0.01 12.37
C GLU A 184 15.19 -0.71 11.19
N TRP A 185 13.93 -1.11 11.35
CA TRP A 185 13.15 -1.70 10.26
C TRP A 185 12.85 -0.70 9.15
N GLY A 186 12.63 0.58 9.47
CA GLY A 186 12.45 1.67 8.52
C GLY A 186 13.67 1.84 7.62
N ARG A 187 14.88 1.88 8.22
CA ARG A 187 16.15 1.92 7.47
C ARG A 187 16.33 0.72 6.55
N ILE A 188 15.85 -0.47 6.96
CA ILE A 188 15.83 -1.65 6.09
C ILE A 188 14.92 -1.42 4.87
N TYR A 189 13.69 -0.92 5.06
CA TYR A 189 12.79 -0.62 3.94
C TYR A 189 13.39 0.41 2.98
N GLU A 190 13.94 1.50 3.50
CA GLU A 190 14.57 2.56 2.70
C GLU A 190 15.76 2.06 1.90
N ARG A 191 16.53 1.09 2.44
CA ARG A 191 17.66 0.48 1.73
C ARG A 191 17.25 -0.17 0.40
N PHE A 192 16.01 -0.65 0.29
CA PHE A 192 15.50 -1.24 -0.96
C PHE A 192 14.68 -0.25 -1.78
N GLY A 193 14.51 1.00 -1.33
CA GLY A 193 13.73 2.01 -2.07
C GLY A 193 12.24 1.99 -1.73
N VAL A 194 11.86 1.55 -0.53
CA VAL A 194 10.50 1.68 -0.01
C VAL A 194 10.47 2.79 1.06
N PRO A 195 9.54 3.76 1.01
CA PRO A 195 9.37 4.72 2.08
C PRO A 195 9.16 4.03 3.44
N ALA A 196 9.91 4.43 4.47
CA ALA A 196 9.92 3.75 5.76
C ALA A 196 8.51 3.59 6.34
N GLU A 197 7.75 4.68 6.45
CA GLU A 197 6.41 4.62 7.06
C GLU A 197 5.44 3.75 6.26
N LEU A 198 5.59 3.67 4.94
CA LEU A 198 4.75 2.83 4.09
C LEU A 198 5.00 1.33 4.36
N GLY A 199 6.27 0.92 4.35
CA GLY A 199 6.66 -0.47 4.62
C GLY A 199 6.33 -0.91 6.05
N LEU A 200 6.53 -0.02 7.02
CA LEU A 200 6.16 -0.29 8.41
C LEU A 200 4.64 -0.32 8.63
N ALA A 201 3.88 0.52 7.92
CA ALA A 201 2.42 0.49 7.95
C ALA A 201 1.87 -0.82 7.38
N GLN A 202 2.52 -1.39 6.36
CA GLN A 202 2.20 -2.74 5.88
C GLN A 202 2.38 -3.77 7.00
N GLY A 203 3.53 -3.79 7.70
CA GLY A 203 3.75 -4.70 8.84
C GLY A 203 2.77 -4.50 10.00
N LEU A 204 2.35 -3.26 10.25
CA LEU A 204 1.30 -2.91 11.22
C LEU A 204 -0.05 -3.50 10.81
N VAL A 205 -0.47 -3.30 9.56
CA VAL A 205 -1.76 -3.80 9.05
C VAL A 205 -1.78 -5.33 8.97
N GLU A 206 -0.68 -5.95 8.57
CA GLU A 206 -0.59 -7.40 8.34
C GLU A 206 -0.51 -8.21 9.64
N SER A 207 0.30 -7.76 10.60
CA SER A 207 0.63 -8.56 11.78
C SER A 207 0.47 -7.82 13.11
N GLY A 208 0.16 -6.52 13.07
CA GLY A 208 0.23 -5.67 14.24
C GLY A 208 1.64 -5.59 14.79
N LEU A 209 2.67 -5.65 13.93
CA LEU A 209 4.09 -5.72 14.30
C LEU A 209 4.53 -7.04 14.98
N ASN A 210 3.66 -8.04 15.08
CA ASN A 210 3.98 -9.31 15.73
C ASN A 210 4.53 -10.35 14.74
N GLY A 211 5.81 -10.71 14.90
CA GLY A 211 6.47 -11.70 14.05
C GLY A 211 5.98 -13.14 14.22
N THR A 212 5.17 -13.47 15.23
CA THR A 212 4.74 -14.86 15.51
C THR A 212 3.32 -15.19 15.09
N VAL A 213 2.59 -14.24 14.51
CA VAL A 213 1.19 -14.46 14.13
C VAL A 213 1.05 -15.31 12.88
N THR A 214 -0.01 -16.11 12.86
CA THR A 214 -0.42 -16.90 11.70
C THR A 214 -1.87 -16.58 11.39
N SER A 215 -2.17 -16.21 10.14
CA SER A 215 -3.55 -15.97 9.70
C SER A 215 -4.30 -17.26 9.42
N GLU A 216 -5.62 -17.15 9.21
CA GLU A 216 -6.48 -18.26 8.78
C GLU A 216 -6.02 -18.87 7.44
N ALA A 217 -5.47 -18.04 6.55
CA ALA A 217 -4.85 -18.47 5.29
C ALA A 217 -3.45 -19.09 5.47
N ARG A 218 -2.99 -19.28 6.72
CA ARG A 218 -1.66 -19.78 7.09
C ARG A 218 -0.51 -18.90 6.58
N ALA A 219 -0.77 -17.61 6.43
CA ALA A 219 0.26 -16.61 6.20
C ALA A 219 0.97 -16.31 7.54
N ILE A 220 2.29 -16.14 7.52
CA ILE A 220 3.13 -16.14 8.72
C ILE A 220 3.90 -14.83 8.93
N GLY A 221 3.97 -14.43 10.19
CA GLY A 221 4.84 -13.40 10.71
C GLY A 221 4.58 -11.99 10.19
N PHE A 222 5.63 -11.17 10.22
CA PHE A 222 5.56 -9.70 10.13
C PHE A 222 4.83 -9.17 8.89
N CYS A 223 5.14 -9.75 7.73
CA CYS A 223 4.56 -9.38 6.44
C CYS A 223 3.56 -10.42 5.92
N GLN A 224 3.14 -11.37 6.74
CA GLN A 224 2.11 -12.36 6.39
C GLN A 224 2.42 -13.12 5.08
N TRP A 225 3.61 -13.69 4.96
CA TRP A 225 3.97 -14.55 3.84
C TRP A 225 3.20 -15.87 3.90
N LEU A 226 2.61 -16.33 2.79
CA LEU A 226 2.13 -17.71 2.72
C LEU A 226 3.28 -18.68 3.01
N ALA A 227 3.04 -19.68 3.87
CA ALA A 227 4.08 -20.61 4.31
C ALA A 227 4.81 -21.30 3.13
N GLY A 228 4.09 -21.63 2.06
CA GLY A 228 4.67 -22.18 0.82
C GLY A 228 5.64 -21.22 0.13
N ASN A 229 5.31 -19.93 0.08
CA ASN A 229 6.15 -18.90 -0.54
C ASN A 229 7.40 -18.66 0.31
N TRP A 230 7.26 -18.56 1.63
CA TRP A 230 8.41 -18.44 2.54
C TRP A 230 9.33 -19.67 2.47
N ASN A 231 8.77 -20.87 2.37
CA ASN A 231 9.55 -22.09 2.17
C ASN A 231 10.32 -22.09 0.86
N THR A 232 9.79 -21.46 -0.19
CA THR A 232 10.49 -21.27 -1.46
C THR A 232 11.64 -20.28 -1.31
N LEU A 233 11.43 -19.14 -0.64
CA LEU A 233 12.49 -18.20 -0.32
C LEU A 233 13.62 -18.86 0.50
N LYS A 234 13.29 -19.72 1.48
CA LYS A 234 14.30 -20.48 2.24
C LYS A 234 15.17 -21.39 1.37
N ARG A 235 14.61 -21.99 0.31
CA ARG A 235 15.38 -22.84 -0.62
C ARG A 235 16.25 -22.02 -1.56
N LEU A 236 15.82 -20.81 -1.91
CA LEU A 236 16.52 -19.90 -2.81
C LEU A 236 17.59 -19.06 -2.11
N SER A 237 17.42 -18.80 -0.82
CA SER A 237 18.35 -18.03 0.00
C SER A 237 19.62 -18.84 0.28
N PRO A 238 20.82 -18.26 0.11
CA PRO A 238 22.07 -18.88 0.56
C PRO A 238 22.24 -18.82 2.09
N HIS A 239 21.35 -18.13 2.80
CA HIS A 239 21.39 -17.93 4.25
C HIS A 239 20.14 -18.48 4.93
N VAL A 240 20.27 -18.89 6.19
CA VAL A 240 19.14 -19.33 7.01
C VAL A 240 18.26 -18.11 7.31
N ILE A 241 16.99 -18.18 6.89
CA ILE A 241 16.00 -17.12 7.11
C ILE A 241 14.81 -17.64 7.92
N GLU A 242 14.46 -16.89 8.96
CA GLU A 242 13.44 -17.23 9.95
C GLU A 242 12.11 -16.56 9.61
N GLY A 243 11.07 -17.37 9.41
CA GLY A 243 9.73 -16.91 9.04
C GLY A 243 8.92 -16.31 10.19
N TYR A 244 9.38 -16.45 11.44
CA TYR A 244 8.71 -15.87 12.61
C TYR A 244 9.55 -14.78 13.29
N ASN A 245 10.40 -14.09 12.53
CA ASN A 245 11.21 -12.97 13.01
C ASN A 245 11.01 -11.75 12.10
N GLN A 246 10.56 -10.62 12.67
CA GLN A 246 10.29 -9.39 11.94
C GLN A 246 11.53 -8.83 11.24
N THR A 247 12.67 -8.77 11.93
CA THR A 247 13.93 -8.25 11.37
C THR A 247 14.44 -9.11 10.23
N THR A 248 14.22 -10.44 10.29
CA THR A 248 14.54 -11.32 9.16
C THR A 248 13.58 -11.12 7.98
N GLN A 249 12.29 -10.91 8.22
CA GLN A 249 11.31 -10.74 7.14
C GLN A 249 11.44 -9.37 6.44
N ALA A 250 11.67 -8.29 7.19
CA ALA A 250 11.70 -6.91 6.70
C ALA A 250 12.44 -6.72 5.36
N PRO A 251 13.69 -7.19 5.17
CA PRO A 251 14.39 -7.00 3.90
C PRO A 251 13.71 -7.70 2.71
N TYR A 252 13.12 -8.88 2.92
CA TYR A 252 12.41 -9.61 1.86
C TYR A 252 11.09 -8.92 1.49
N CYS A 253 10.39 -8.35 2.47
CA CYS A 253 9.17 -7.58 2.21
C CYS A 253 9.48 -6.29 1.45
N ALA A 254 10.55 -5.58 1.85
CA ALA A 254 11.02 -4.39 1.17
C ALA A 254 11.44 -4.68 -0.27
N ALA A 255 12.24 -5.72 -0.49
CA ALA A 255 12.65 -6.15 -1.83
C ALA A 255 11.46 -6.56 -2.70
N TYR A 256 10.50 -7.31 -2.15
CA TYR A 256 9.33 -7.73 -2.91
C TYR A 256 8.46 -6.54 -3.30
N LEU A 257 8.19 -5.64 -2.35
CA LEU A 257 7.43 -4.42 -2.61
C LEU A 257 8.14 -3.51 -3.64
N THR A 258 9.47 -3.44 -3.61
CA THR A 258 10.25 -2.70 -4.62
C THR A 258 10.08 -3.29 -6.02
N ILE A 259 10.12 -4.62 -6.14
CA ILE A 259 9.91 -5.30 -7.43
C ILE A 259 8.49 -5.02 -7.93
N LEU A 260 7.47 -5.15 -7.08
CA LEU A 260 6.09 -4.87 -7.46
C LEU A 260 5.85 -3.39 -7.78
N ALA A 261 6.42 -2.46 -7.01
CA ALA A 261 6.32 -1.03 -7.27
C ALA A 261 7.05 -0.62 -8.55
N THR A 262 8.11 -1.35 -8.92
CA THR A 262 8.78 -1.18 -10.22
C THR A 262 7.90 -1.73 -11.35
N LYS A 263 7.27 -2.90 -11.16
CA LYS A 263 6.31 -3.48 -12.11
C LYS A 263 5.17 -2.52 -12.46
N TYR A 264 4.64 -1.83 -11.46
CA TYR A 264 3.49 -0.97 -11.65
C TYR A 264 3.81 0.51 -11.77
N GLY A 265 5.03 0.95 -11.46
CA GLY A 265 5.33 2.38 -11.29
C GLY A 265 4.60 3.03 -10.11
N SER A 266 3.99 2.25 -9.21
CA SER A 266 3.15 2.70 -8.10
C SER A 266 3.15 1.68 -6.95
N PHE A 267 3.19 2.14 -5.71
CA PHE A 267 3.05 1.30 -4.52
C PHE A 267 1.60 0.84 -4.28
N ILE A 268 0.60 1.52 -4.83
CA ILE A 268 -0.82 1.19 -4.62
C ILE A 268 -1.18 -0.22 -5.16
N PRO A 269 -1.05 -0.50 -6.46
CA PRO A 269 -1.25 -1.85 -6.99
C PRO A 269 -0.19 -2.84 -6.48
N ALA A 270 1.01 -2.38 -6.12
CA ALA A 270 2.04 -3.24 -5.56
C ALA A 270 1.65 -3.84 -4.20
N LEU A 271 1.17 -3.00 -3.28
CA LEU A 271 0.59 -3.44 -2.00
C LEU A 271 -0.63 -4.33 -2.23
N SER A 272 -1.47 -3.96 -3.19
CA SER A 272 -2.64 -4.78 -3.53
C SER A 272 -2.25 -6.15 -4.09
N GLU A 273 -1.19 -6.28 -4.89
CA GLU A 273 -0.73 -7.57 -5.43
C GLU A 273 -0.12 -8.41 -4.31
N HIS A 274 0.65 -7.80 -3.41
CA HIS A 274 1.15 -8.48 -2.21
C HIS A 274 0.01 -9.14 -1.42
N HIS A 275 -1.13 -8.46 -1.28
CA HIS A 275 -2.28 -8.96 -0.52
C HIS A 275 -3.21 -9.89 -1.31
N ALA A 276 -3.61 -9.50 -2.52
CA ALA A 276 -4.67 -10.14 -3.29
C ALA A 276 -4.16 -11.07 -4.41
N GLY A 277 -2.85 -11.06 -4.68
CA GLY A 277 -2.21 -11.81 -5.76
C GLY A 277 -2.31 -11.13 -7.12
N GLY A 278 -1.32 -11.38 -7.98
CA GLY A 278 -1.15 -10.68 -9.25
C GLY A 278 -2.27 -10.91 -10.26
N THR A 279 -2.93 -12.08 -10.24
CA THR A 279 -4.07 -12.35 -11.14
C THR A 279 -5.27 -11.45 -10.83
N ASN A 280 -5.58 -11.25 -9.54
CA ASN A 280 -6.71 -10.39 -9.16
C ASN A 280 -6.41 -8.93 -9.48
N VAL A 281 -5.20 -8.46 -9.16
CA VAL A 281 -4.79 -7.08 -9.47
C VAL A 281 -4.71 -6.85 -10.98
N GLY A 282 -4.19 -7.79 -11.76
CA GLY A 282 -4.14 -7.68 -13.22
C GLY A 282 -5.53 -7.58 -13.87
N ARG A 283 -6.51 -8.36 -13.40
CA ARG A 283 -7.91 -8.24 -13.86
C ARG A 283 -8.50 -6.87 -13.52
N MET A 284 -8.25 -6.43 -12.30
CA MET A 284 -8.71 -5.15 -11.78
C MET A 284 -8.15 -3.97 -12.59
N LEU A 285 -6.83 -3.95 -12.86
CA LEU A 285 -6.20 -2.96 -13.72
C LEU A 285 -6.76 -3.00 -15.16
N SER A 286 -6.92 -4.20 -15.73
CA SER A 286 -7.50 -4.36 -17.07
C SER A 286 -8.94 -3.83 -17.15
N ASN A 287 -9.74 -4.00 -16.08
CA ASN A 287 -11.09 -3.43 -16.01
C ASN A 287 -11.05 -1.90 -15.90
N GLY A 288 -10.13 -1.33 -15.11
CA GLY A 288 -9.97 0.12 -15.01
C GLY A 288 -9.49 0.77 -16.32
N GLU A 289 -8.60 0.11 -17.05
CA GLU A 289 -8.19 0.53 -18.41
C GLU A 289 -9.41 0.55 -19.36
N ARG A 290 -10.25 -0.50 -19.33
CA ARG A 290 -11.50 -0.56 -20.11
C ARG A 290 -12.52 0.51 -19.73
N LEU A 291 -12.48 1.00 -18.49
CA LEU A 291 -13.31 2.12 -18.02
C LEU A 291 -12.77 3.48 -18.45
N GLY A 292 -11.61 3.54 -19.11
CA GLY A 292 -11.03 4.77 -19.64
C GLY A 292 -10.13 5.52 -18.65
N GLY A 293 -9.56 4.84 -17.65
CA GLY A 293 -8.47 5.42 -16.85
C GLY A 293 -7.32 5.88 -17.75
N GLN A 294 -6.51 6.82 -17.28
CA GLN A 294 -5.41 7.39 -18.07
C GLN A 294 -4.03 6.83 -17.67
N ASP A 295 -3.90 6.34 -16.44
CA ASP A 295 -2.68 5.77 -15.92
C ASP A 295 -2.96 4.59 -14.96
N VAL A 296 -1.90 3.95 -14.47
CA VAL A 296 -1.98 2.79 -13.58
C VAL A 296 -2.74 3.05 -12.27
N ARG A 297 -2.72 4.29 -11.76
CA ARG A 297 -3.41 4.65 -10.51
C ARG A 297 -4.90 4.79 -10.79
N GLU A 298 -5.27 5.42 -11.90
CA GLU A 298 -6.66 5.49 -12.33
C GLU A 298 -7.21 4.11 -12.69
N TYR A 299 -6.43 3.27 -13.40
CA TYR A 299 -6.78 1.87 -13.67
C TYR A 299 -7.07 1.14 -12.37
N TYR A 300 -6.24 1.34 -11.35
CA TYR A 300 -6.44 0.73 -10.04
C TYR A 300 -7.77 1.19 -9.44
N PHE A 301 -7.96 2.49 -9.22
CA PHE A 301 -9.14 2.96 -8.48
C PHE A 301 -10.47 2.70 -9.19
N LEU A 302 -10.54 2.91 -10.52
CA LEU A 302 -11.71 2.59 -11.33
C LEU A 302 -12.00 1.08 -11.31
N GLY A 303 -10.97 0.27 -11.50
CA GLY A 303 -11.08 -1.19 -11.47
C GLY A 303 -11.51 -1.73 -10.10
N ALA A 304 -11.01 -1.13 -9.00
CA ALA A 304 -11.37 -1.50 -7.63
C ALA A 304 -12.85 -1.21 -7.37
N ALA A 305 -13.29 0.00 -7.70
CA ALA A 305 -14.67 0.45 -7.51
C ALA A 305 -15.62 -0.45 -8.30
N PHE A 306 -15.35 -0.64 -9.59
CA PHE A 306 -16.11 -1.55 -10.45
C PHE A 306 -16.20 -2.95 -9.85
N THR A 307 -15.08 -3.51 -9.43
CA THR A 307 -15.01 -4.86 -8.88
C THR A 307 -15.81 -5.00 -7.58
N ARG A 308 -15.70 -4.04 -6.67
CA ARG A 308 -16.49 -4.00 -5.44
C ARG A 308 -17.97 -3.92 -5.76
N ASP A 309 -18.36 -2.99 -6.63
CA ASP A 309 -19.77 -2.68 -6.90
C ASP A 309 -20.48 -3.85 -7.57
N ILE A 310 -19.89 -4.46 -8.60
CA ILE A 310 -20.52 -5.62 -9.25
C ILE A 310 -20.61 -6.82 -8.31
N ARG A 311 -19.63 -6.99 -7.40
CA ARG A 311 -19.68 -8.05 -6.40
C ARG A 311 -20.82 -7.83 -5.39
N THR A 312 -21.13 -6.58 -5.06
CA THR A 312 -22.26 -6.22 -4.20
C THR A 312 -23.60 -6.52 -4.89
N ILE A 313 -23.73 -6.19 -6.17
CA ILE A 313 -24.97 -6.43 -6.94
C ILE A 313 -25.18 -7.92 -7.21
N ALA A 314 -24.15 -8.60 -7.69
CA ALA A 314 -24.24 -9.95 -8.26
C ALA A 314 -23.04 -10.82 -7.81
N PRO A 315 -23.04 -11.30 -6.55
CA PRO A 315 -21.87 -11.90 -5.89
C PRO A 315 -21.39 -13.25 -6.46
N ARG A 316 -22.10 -13.81 -7.44
CA ARG A 316 -21.72 -15.09 -8.10
C ARG A 316 -21.68 -15.00 -9.63
N SER A 317 -22.43 -14.07 -10.23
CA SER A 317 -22.66 -14.03 -11.68
C SER A 317 -21.47 -13.50 -12.48
N TYR A 318 -20.61 -12.69 -11.87
CA TYR A 318 -19.47 -12.03 -12.53
C TYR A 318 -18.10 -12.47 -12.01
N SER A 319 -18.01 -13.67 -11.42
CA SER A 319 -16.76 -14.20 -10.85
C SER A 319 -15.62 -14.34 -11.86
N THR A 320 -15.93 -14.49 -13.14
CA THR A 320 -14.99 -14.41 -14.27
C THR A 320 -14.36 -13.03 -14.40
N VAL A 321 -15.10 -11.96 -14.11
CA VAL A 321 -14.68 -10.56 -14.22
C VAL A 321 -13.85 -10.12 -13.00
N TYR A 322 -14.29 -10.44 -11.77
CA TYR A 322 -13.62 -9.98 -10.55
C TYR A 322 -12.76 -11.04 -9.82
N GLY A 323 -12.87 -12.31 -10.18
CA GLY A 323 -12.13 -13.39 -9.51
C GLY A 323 -12.45 -13.50 -8.02
N THR A 324 -11.41 -13.49 -7.19
CA THR A 324 -11.54 -13.56 -5.74
C THR A 324 -11.28 -12.23 -5.04
N TYR A 325 -11.09 -11.14 -5.79
CA TYR A 325 -10.93 -9.81 -5.23
C TYR A 325 -12.17 -9.44 -4.40
N GLY A 326 -11.95 -9.12 -3.12
CA GLY A 326 -13.01 -8.94 -2.14
C GLY A 326 -12.88 -7.63 -1.36
N PRO A 327 -13.81 -7.38 -0.41
CA PRO A 327 -13.86 -6.12 0.34
C PRO A 327 -12.55 -5.76 1.07
N ARG A 328 -11.85 -6.74 1.65
CA ARG A 328 -10.55 -6.47 2.30
C ARG A 328 -9.48 -6.06 1.28
N SER A 329 -9.48 -6.66 0.09
CA SER A 329 -8.55 -6.30 -0.99
C SER A 329 -8.78 -4.89 -1.51
N PHE A 330 -10.05 -4.47 -1.60
CA PHE A 330 -10.45 -3.12 -1.99
C PHE A 330 -9.82 -2.05 -1.08
N TYR A 331 -9.91 -2.23 0.24
CA TYR A 331 -9.40 -1.26 1.21
C TYR A 331 -7.92 -1.42 1.55
N TYR A 332 -7.22 -2.41 1.01
CA TYR A 332 -5.90 -2.79 1.52
C TYR A 332 -4.86 -1.68 1.40
N ALA A 333 -4.78 -1.03 0.23
CA ALA A 333 -3.87 0.08 0.03
C ALA A 333 -4.26 1.27 0.92
N GLU A 334 -5.55 1.59 1.03
CA GLU A 334 -6.03 2.68 1.90
C GLU A 334 -5.67 2.45 3.37
N MET A 335 -5.80 1.21 3.87
CA MET A 335 -5.43 0.84 5.24
C MET A 335 -3.95 1.13 5.52
N ILE A 336 -3.07 0.86 4.56
CA ILE A 336 -1.64 1.08 4.71
C ILE A 336 -1.30 2.57 4.63
N PHE A 337 -1.74 3.25 3.58
CA PHE A 337 -1.50 4.69 3.41
C PHE A 337 -2.06 5.49 4.59
N GLY A 338 -3.27 5.15 5.03
CA GLY A 338 -3.95 5.77 6.17
C GLY A 338 -3.25 5.55 7.50
N ASN A 339 -2.40 4.53 7.64
CA ASN A 339 -1.64 4.24 8.86
C ASN A 339 -0.20 4.76 8.85
N THR A 340 0.27 5.38 7.77
CA THR A 340 1.58 6.05 7.77
C THR A 340 1.72 7.10 8.90
N PRO A 341 0.70 7.92 9.25
CA PRO A 341 0.82 8.84 10.39
C PRO A 341 0.89 8.10 11.74
N ARG A 342 0.25 6.92 11.86
CA ARG A 342 0.31 6.11 13.08
C ARG A 342 1.71 5.55 13.30
N VAL A 343 2.37 5.09 12.25
CA VAL A 343 3.78 4.66 12.32
C VAL A 343 4.67 5.82 12.78
N ARG A 344 4.52 6.99 12.17
CA ARG A 344 5.27 8.21 12.55
C ARG A 344 5.07 8.55 14.02
N GLN A 345 3.83 8.52 14.50
CA GLN A 345 3.54 8.74 15.92
C GLN A 345 4.28 7.76 16.83
N ILE A 346 4.36 6.47 16.49
CA ILE A 346 5.10 5.48 17.31
C ILE A 346 6.60 5.79 17.31
N LEU A 347 7.17 6.13 16.15
CA LEU A 347 8.57 6.53 16.02
C LEU A 347 8.92 7.74 16.91
N GLU A 348 8.05 8.76 16.93
CA GLU A 348 8.26 10.01 17.67
C GLU A 348 8.05 9.85 19.18
N THR A 349 7.10 9.00 19.59
CA THR A 349 6.69 8.89 21.00
C THR A 349 7.46 7.83 21.78
N GLN A 350 8.13 6.90 21.10
CA GLN A 350 8.88 5.83 21.74
C GLN A 350 10.38 5.96 21.49
N LYS A 351 11.18 5.77 22.55
CA LYS A 351 12.64 5.72 22.44
C LYS A 351 13.06 4.51 21.59
N GLN A 352 13.51 4.78 20.38
CA GLN A 352 14.02 3.78 19.43
C GLN A 352 15.31 3.14 19.97
N VAL A 353 15.56 1.89 19.57
CA VAL A 353 16.71 1.10 20.00
C VAL A 353 17.36 0.41 18.82
N HIS A 354 18.69 0.28 18.87
CA HIS A 354 19.44 -0.42 17.83
C HIS A 354 19.11 -1.91 17.78
N ILE A 355 19.27 -2.46 16.58
CA ILE A 355 19.27 -3.89 16.32
C ILE A 355 20.55 -4.21 15.55
N TYR A 356 21.44 -4.98 16.16
CA TYR A 356 22.58 -5.60 15.48
C TYR A 356 22.21 -7.01 15.07
N ALA A 357 22.58 -7.39 13.85
CA ALA A 357 22.41 -8.69 13.24
C ALA A 357 23.77 -9.39 13.13
N MET A 358 23.92 -10.54 13.79
CA MET A 358 25.16 -11.33 13.78
C MET A 358 24.91 -12.68 13.13
N ARG A 359 25.56 -12.96 12.00
CA ARG A 359 25.45 -14.27 11.34
C ARG A 359 26.34 -15.29 12.05
N THR A 360 25.73 -16.28 12.68
CA THR A 360 26.44 -17.28 13.49
C THR A 360 27.21 -18.27 12.62
N THR A 361 28.41 -18.65 13.07
CA THR A 361 29.23 -19.70 12.44
C THR A 361 29.06 -21.06 13.09
N ARG A 362 28.31 -21.13 14.20
CA ARG A 362 27.99 -22.33 14.97
C ARG A 362 26.64 -22.17 15.65
N ALA A 363 26.05 -23.27 16.12
CA ALA A 363 24.89 -23.18 16.99
C ALA A 363 25.25 -22.47 18.31
N VAL A 364 24.38 -21.56 18.77
CA VAL A 364 24.59 -20.79 20.01
C VAL A 364 23.39 -20.98 20.95
N PRO A 365 23.56 -21.65 22.12
CA PRO A 365 22.51 -21.77 23.12
C PRO A 365 22.03 -20.39 23.63
N LEU A 366 20.74 -20.22 23.89
CA LEU A 366 20.21 -18.96 24.43
C LEU A 366 20.82 -18.61 25.81
N ALA A 367 21.16 -19.63 26.62
CA ALA A 367 21.86 -19.43 27.89
C ALA A 367 23.25 -18.81 27.71
N ASP A 368 23.96 -19.15 26.63
CA ASP A 368 25.25 -18.53 26.30
C ASP A 368 25.07 -17.08 25.86
N VAL A 369 24.00 -16.79 25.11
CA VAL A 369 23.64 -15.43 24.72
C VAL A 369 23.40 -14.59 25.98
N ALA A 370 22.48 -15.03 26.85
CA ALA A 370 22.14 -14.34 28.10
C ALA A 370 23.36 -14.11 29.00
N ARG A 371 24.23 -15.13 29.18
CA ARG A 371 25.42 -15.01 30.03
C ARG A 371 26.37 -13.91 29.54
N ARG A 372 26.56 -13.79 28.22
CA ARG A 372 27.50 -12.86 27.58
C ARG A 372 26.94 -11.45 27.42
N THR A 373 25.64 -11.31 27.16
CA THR A 373 24.99 -10.01 26.93
C THR A 373 24.35 -9.42 28.19
N LYS A 374 24.16 -10.24 29.24
CA LYS A 374 23.40 -9.90 30.45
C LYS A 374 21.92 -9.58 30.19
N LEU A 375 21.41 -9.88 28.99
CA LEU A 375 20.01 -9.74 28.67
C LEU A 375 19.19 -10.89 29.25
N SER A 376 17.94 -10.60 29.61
CA SER A 376 16.98 -11.64 29.98
C SER A 376 16.61 -12.50 28.76
N THR A 377 16.12 -13.72 29.00
CA THR A 377 15.61 -14.58 27.93
C THR A 377 14.44 -13.94 27.17
N ASP A 378 13.57 -13.20 27.87
CA ASP A 378 12.45 -12.49 27.23
C ASP A 378 12.95 -11.37 26.31
N GLU A 379 13.98 -10.63 26.73
CA GLU A 379 14.57 -9.59 25.90
C GLU A 379 15.26 -10.18 24.67
N ILE A 380 15.98 -11.29 24.80
CA ILE A 380 16.56 -12.00 23.65
C ILE A 380 15.45 -12.48 22.69
N ARG A 381 14.35 -13.01 23.22
CA ARG A 381 13.19 -13.44 22.42
C ARG A 381 12.42 -12.27 21.80
N ARG A 382 12.44 -11.08 22.41
CA ARG A 382 11.86 -9.87 21.83
C ARG A 382 12.55 -9.50 20.52
N TYR A 383 13.87 -9.62 20.46
CA TYR A 383 14.64 -9.44 19.21
C TYR A 383 14.59 -10.67 18.29
N ASN A 384 14.36 -11.87 18.85
CA ASN A 384 14.41 -13.13 18.13
C ASN A 384 13.22 -14.06 18.40
N PRO A 385 12.00 -13.68 17.99
CA PRO A 385 10.79 -14.40 18.40
C PRO A 385 10.70 -15.83 17.86
N ALA A 386 11.41 -16.14 16.76
CA ALA A 386 11.50 -17.49 16.20
C ALA A 386 12.34 -18.47 17.05
N LEU A 387 13.19 -17.99 17.96
CA LEU A 387 14.14 -18.84 18.68
C LEU A 387 13.51 -19.54 19.88
N VAL A 388 13.72 -20.86 19.97
CA VAL A 388 13.23 -21.67 21.09
C VAL A 388 14.32 -21.94 22.13
N ARG A 389 15.42 -22.60 21.74
CA ARG A 389 16.51 -23.04 22.65
C ARG A 389 17.90 -22.56 22.26
N SER A 390 18.15 -22.41 20.97
CA SER A 390 19.43 -21.97 20.41
C SER A 390 19.23 -21.23 19.10
N VAL A 391 20.22 -20.40 18.74
CA VAL A 391 20.40 -19.88 17.40
C VAL A 391 21.00 -21.01 16.54
N PRO A 392 20.39 -21.41 15.42
CA PRO A 392 20.99 -22.37 14.49
C PRO A 392 22.30 -21.86 13.90
N ILE A 393 23.12 -22.77 13.39
CA ILE A 393 24.28 -22.41 12.57
C ILE A 393 23.83 -21.67 11.30
N GLY A 394 24.52 -20.59 10.94
CA GLY A 394 24.23 -19.80 9.73
C GLY A 394 23.00 -18.90 9.84
N ALA A 395 22.26 -18.94 10.95
CA ALA A 395 21.17 -18.03 11.24
C ALA A 395 21.71 -16.70 11.81
N THR A 396 20.87 -15.67 11.71
CA THR A 396 21.19 -14.34 12.25
C THR A 396 20.64 -14.21 13.67
N LEU A 397 21.49 -13.84 14.62
CA LEU A 397 21.13 -13.44 15.97
C LEU A 397 20.97 -11.92 16.03
N TYR A 398 19.81 -11.44 16.45
CA TYR A 398 19.51 -10.01 16.58
C TYR A 398 19.62 -9.56 18.04
N LEU A 399 20.32 -8.46 18.35
CA LEU A 399 20.51 -7.97 19.72
C LEU A 399 20.62 -6.44 19.78
N PRO A 400 20.41 -5.79 20.93
CA PRO A 400 20.65 -4.35 21.10
C PRO A 400 22.13 -3.94 21.00
N VAL A 401 23.05 -4.91 21.08
CA VAL A 401 24.50 -4.69 21.10
C VAL A 401 25.20 -5.68 20.18
N TYR A 402 26.21 -5.21 19.48
CA TYR A 402 27.10 -6.07 18.70
C TYR A 402 28.04 -6.86 19.62
N ASN A 403 28.23 -8.14 19.31
CA ASN A 403 29.22 -8.97 19.96
C ASN A 403 29.86 -9.94 18.95
N GLN A 404 31.12 -9.69 18.60
CA GLN A 404 31.89 -10.49 17.64
C GLN A 404 31.95 -11.99 17.97
N ALA A 405 31.76 -12.39 19.24
CA ALA A 405 31.74 -13.80 19.62
C ALA A 405 30.54 -14.58 19.05
N PHE A 406 29.50 -13.88 18.58
CA PHE A 406 28.34 -14.48 17.92
C PHE A 406 28.42 -14.46 16.40
N GLY A 407 29.40 -13.79 15.80
CA GLY A 407 29.63 -13.82 14.36
C GLY A 407 29.89 -12.46 13.72
N ALA A 408 29.93 -12.46 12.39
CA ALA A 408 30.12 -11.26 11.60
C ALA A 408 28.87 -10.36 11.69
N ASP A 409 29.10 -9.04 11.74
CA ASP A 409 28.02 -8.06 11.65
C ASP A 409 27.46 -8.01 10.23
N VAL A 410 26.18 -8.31 10.09
CA VAL A 410 25.42 -8.29 8.84
C VAL A 410 24.30 -7.24 8.87
N SER A 411 24.37 -6.29 9.81
CA SER A 411 23.45 -5.15 9.94
C SER A 411 23.68 -4.13 8.81
N PHE A 412 23.40 -4.52 7.58
CA PHE A 412 23.73 -3.71 6.40
C PHE A 412 23.10 -2.30 6.40
N TRP A 413 22.01 -2.11 7.15
CA TRP A 413 21.32 -0.82 7.30
C TRP A 413 22.04 0.16 8.24
N HIS A 414 23.07 -0.29 8.99
CA HIS A 414 23.92 0.59 9.82
C HIS A 414 25.02 1.29 9.02
N ARG A 415 25.26 0.87 7.78
CA ARG A 415 26.31 1.41 6.90
C ARG A 415 25.72 1.91 5.59
N PRO A 416 26.40 2.82 4.86
CA PRO A 416 25.97 3.23 3.52
C PRO A 416 25.78 2.03 2.57
N ALA A 417 24.89 2.18 1.59
CA ALA A 417 24.69 1.16 0.56
C ALA A 417 25.97 0.95 -0.24
N PRO A 418 26.39 -0.31 -0.51
CA PRO A 418 27.48 -0.56 -1.43
C PRO A 418 27.18 0.09 -2.79
N ALA A 419 28.14 0.83 -3.36
CA ALA A 419 27.93 1.56 -4.62
C ALA A 419 27.42 0.64 -5.74
N ALA A 420 28.02 -0.54 -5.90
CA ALA A 420 27.60 -1.54 -6.88
C ALA A 420 26.17 -2.05 -6.66
N PHE A 421 25.69 -2.11 -5.42
CA PHE A 421 24.29 -2.44 -5.13
C PHE A 421 23.36 -1.29 -5.51
N ALA A 422 23.71 -0.07 -5.10
CA ALA A 422 22.91 1.12 -5.38
C ALA A 422 22.78 1.39 -6.88
N GLU A 423 23.83 1.15 -7.67
CA GLU A 423 23.83 1.27 -9.13
C GLU A 423 22.81 0.32 -9.77
N VAL A 424 22.89 -0.98 -9.44
CA VAL A 424 21.95 -1.98 -9.96
C VAL A 424 20.52 -1.70 -9.49
N LEU A 425 20.33 -1.26 -8.24
CA LEU A 425 19.01 -0.87 -7.74
C LEU A 425 18.46 0.35 -8.47
N SER A 426 19.29 1.38 -8.72
CA SER A 426 18.91 2.59 -9.45
C SER A 426 18.41 2.26 -10.86
N GLU A 427 19.13 1.40 -11.58
CA GLU A 427 18.70 0.93 -12.89
C GLU A 427 17.42 0.09 -12.81
N PHE A 428 17.34 -0.83 -11.84
CA PHE A 428 16.16 -1.68 -11.67
C PHE A 428 14.91 -0.85 -11.42
N VAL A 429 14.96 0.10 -10.46
CA VAL A 429 13.81 0.96 -10.18
C VAL A 429 13.51 1.93 -11.33
N ALA A 430 14.42 2.13 -12.29
CA ALA A 430 14.20 2.93 -13.48
C ALA A 430 13.57 2.15 -14.65
N MET A 431 13.36 0.84 -14.51
CA MET A 431 12.70 0.03 -15.54
C MET A 431 11.34 0.63 -15.90
N ASP A 432 11.17 0.92 -17.18
CA ASP A 432 9.94 1.45 -17.75
C ASP A 432 9.31 0.38 -18.65
N ARG A 433 8.41 -0.39 -18.06
CA ARG A 433 7.70 -1.52 -18.69
C ARG A 433 6.25 -1.43 -18.29
N ARG A 434 5.35 -1.69 -19.23
CA ARG A 434 3.93 -1.81 -18.91
C ARG A 434 3.69 -3.04 -18.01
N PRO A 435 2.74 -2.98 -17.07
CA PRO A 435 2.45 -4.11 -16.18
C PRO A 435 2.17 -5.43 -16.92
N GLU A 436 1.58 -5.38 -18.11
CA GLU A 436 1.27 -6.57 -18.91
C GLU A 436 2.53 -7.27 -19.44
N GLU A 437 3.61 -6.52 -19.70
CA GLU A 437 4.88 -7.09 -20.18
C GLU A 437 5.57 -7.94 -19.11
N TRP A 438 5.30 -7.66 -17.83
CA TRP A 438 5.89 -8.38 -16.69
C TRP A 438 5.41 -9.82 -16.56
N ASP A 439 4.32 -10.18 -17.23
CA ASP A 439 3.79 -11.54 -17.23
C ASP A 439 4.18 -12.33 -18.50
N THR A 440 5.16 -11.83 -19.26
CA THR A 440 5.67 -12.47 -20.48
C THR A 440 7.06 -13.10 -20.26
N PRO A 441 7.46 -14.09 -21.09
CA PRO A 441 8.82 -14.63 -21.04
C PRO A 441 9.93 -13.60 -21.30
N ALA A 442 9.63 -12.48 -21.98
CA ALA A 442 10.63 -11.47 -22.32
C ALA A 442 11.22 -10.80 -21.07
N VAL A 443 10.37 -10.45 -20.10
CA VAL A 443 10.82 -9.82 -18.84
C VAL A 443 11.73 -10.76 -18.05
N VAL A 444 11.51 -12.08 -18.14
CA VAL A 444 12.29 -13.07 -17.37
C VAL A 444 13.77 -12.98 -17.71
N THR A 445 14.12 -12.77 -18.97
CA THR A 445 15.53 -12.61 -19.40
C THR A 445 16.16 -11.38 -18.76
N GLU A 446 15.43 -10.26 -18.73
CA GLU A 446 15.85 -9.01 -18.12
C GLU A 446 16.00 -9.16 -16.59
N LEU A 447 15.00 -9.75 -15.91
CA LEU A 447 15.04 -10.00 -14.47
C LEU A 447 16.16 -10.96 -14.07
N ARG A 448 16.46 -11.99 -14.88
CA ARG A 448 17.64 -12.85 -14.67
C ARG A 448 18.95 -12.08 -14.80
N GLY A 449 19.00 -11.07 -15.67
CA GLY A 449 20.11 -10.12 -15.77
C GLY A 449 20.33 -9.37 -14.46
N PHE A 450 19.26 -8.75 -13.94
CA PHE A 450 19.30 -8.07 -12.63
C PHE A 450 19.64 -9.03 -11.49
N GLU A 451 19.06 -10.23 -11.45
CA GLU A 451 19.36 -11.24 -10.43
C GLU A 451 20.86 -11.55 -10.36
N ARG A 452 21.50 -11.78 -11.51
CA ARG A 452 22.95 -12.03 -11.59
C ARG A 452 23.75 -10.83 -11.11
N ARG A 453 23.36 -9.61 -11.51
CA ARG A 453 24.05 -8.37 -11.13
C ARG A 453 23.94 -8.09 -9.64
N PHE A 454 22.77 -8.23 -9.04
CA PHE A 454 22.58 -8.11 -7.60
C PHE A 454 23.42 -9.13 -6.84
N ARG A 455 23.46 -10.39 -7.30
CA ARG A 455 24.32 -11.43 -6.72
C ARG A 455 25.82 -11.08 -6.83
N ALA A 456 26.24 -10.47 -7.95
CA ALA A 456 27.62 -10.07 -8.18
C ALA A 456 28.10 -8.94 -7.25
N THR A 457 27.19 -8.18 -6.63
CA THR A 457 27.54 -7.16 -5.62
C THR A 457 28.18 -7.76 -4.36
N LYS A 458 27.98 -9.06 -4.10
CA LYS A 458 28.47 -9.78 -2.91
C LYS A 458 28.11 -9.08 -1.58
N SER A 459 26.93 -8.45 -1.55
CA SER A 459 26.38 -7.76 -0.38
C SER A 459 25.17 -8.50 0.21
N GLU A 460 24.78 -8.15 1.43
CA GLU A 460 23.55 -8.65 2.07
C GLU A 460 22.33 -8.21 1.25
N GLU A 461 22.30 -6.93 0.87
CA GLU A 461 21.21 -6.33 0.11
C GLU A 461 21.08 -6.95 -1.28
N GLY A 462 22.20 -7.15 -1.97
CA GLY A 462 22.24 -7.83 -3.27
C GLY A 462 21.81 -9.29 -3.18
N THR A 463 22.13 -9.98 -2.09
CA THR A 463 21.66 -11.35 -1.85
C THR A 463 20.14 -11.39 -1.69
N VAL A 464 19.57 -10.48 -0.90
CA VAL A 464 18.11 -10.36 -0.72
C VAL A 464 17.41 -10.08 -2.04
N MET A 465 17.87 -9.08 -2.81
CA MET A 465 17.28 -8.75 -4.12
C MET A 465 17.39 -9.92 -5.11
N ALA A 466 18.54 -10.59 -5.18
CA ALA A 466 18.72 -11.76 -6.05
C ALA A 466 17.80 -12.92 -5.64
N THR A 467 17.67 -13.22 -4.35
CA THR A 467 16.74 -14.25 -3.86
C THR A 467 15.29 -13.90 -4.19
N MET A 468 14.89 -12.64 -4.02
CA MET A 468 13.52 -12.22 -4.31
C MET A 468 13.22 -12.22 -5.82
N LEU A 469 14.15 -11.77 -6.66
CA LEU A 469 14.01 -11.87 -8.11
C LEU A 469 13.92 -13.33 -8.56
N ALA A 470 14.74 -14.23 -8.01
CA ALA A 470 14.63 -15.65 -8.32
C ALA A 470 13.25 -16.22 -7.96
N TYR A 471 12.67 -15.79 -6.83
CA TYR A 471 11.30 -16.14 -6.43
C TYR A 471 10.26 -15.60 -7.42
N VAL A 472 10.32 -14.30 -7.77
CA VAL A 472 9.38 -13.66 -8.70
C VAL A 472 9.46 -14.30 -10.09
N ILE A 473 10.67 -14.59 -10.58
CA ILE A 473 10.86 -15.27 -11.87
C ILE A 473 10.24 -16.66 -11.84
N GLN A 474 10.45 -17.42 -10.75
CA GLN A 474 9.81 -18.72 -10.60
C GLN A 474 8.28 -18.59 -10.63
N GLU A 475 7.71 -17.59 -9.94
CA GLU A 475 6.27 -17.32 -9.95
C GLU A 475 5.74 -17.01 -11.36
N ILE A 476 6.43 -16.16 -12.12
CA ILE A 476 6.08 -15.85 -13.52
C ILE A 476 6.07 -17.14 -14.36
N GLN A 477 7.08 -18.00 -14.19
CA GLN A 477 7.24 -19.21 -14.98
C GLN A 477 6.25 -20.32 -14.62
N THR A 478 5.79 -20.41 -13.36
CA THR A 478 5.00 -21.57 -12.89
C THR A 478 3.53 -21.28 -12.59
N SER A 479 3.14 -20.01 -12.37
CA SER A 479 1.78 -19.67 -11.91
C SER A 479 0.69 -19.77 -12.99
N GLY A 480 1.06 -19.68 -14.27
CA GLY A 480 0.12 -19.54 -15.38
C GLY A 480 -0.57 -18.16 -15.43
N ARG A 481 -0.17 -17.21 -14.57
CA ARG A 481 -0.77 -15.87 -14.47
C ARG A 481 -0.82 -15.13 -15.80
N GLY A 482 0.29 -15.12 -16.55
CA GLY A 482 0.36 -14.44 -17.85
C GLY A 482 -0.68 -14.94 -18.84
N ARG A 483 -0.84 -16.26 -18.97
CA ARG A 483 -1.88 -16.87 -19.80
C ARG A 483 -3.29 -16.48 -19.33
N ILE A 484 -3.55 -16.54 -18.02
CA ILE A 484 -4.87 -16.18 -17.45
C ILE A 484 -5.22 -14.72 -17.75
N LEU A 485 -4.28 -13.80 -17.59
CA LEU A 485 -4.51 -12.38 -17.83
C LEU A 485 -4.60 -12.06 -19.32
N ASP A 486 -3.86 -12.78 -20.17
CA ASP A 486 -3.97 -12.66 -21.61
C ASP A 486 -5.34 -13.12 -22.13
N GLU A 487 -5.80 -14.31 -21.69
CA GLU A 487 -7.15 -14.82 -21.95
C GLU A 487 -8.22 -13.83 -21.45
N PHE A 488 -8.03 -13.28 -20.25
CA PHE A 488 -8.96 -12.30 -19.69
C PHE A 488 -9.06 -11.02 -20.51
N ARG A 489 -7.94 -10.52 -21.04
CA ARG A 489 -7.91 -9.30 -21.86
C ARG A 489 -8.62 -9.49 -23.20
N HIS A 490 -8.42 -10.65 -23.85
CA HIS A 490 -8.86 -10.90 -25.22
C HIS A 490 -10.17 -11.72 -25.33
N SER A 491 -10.72 -12.24 -24.23
CA SER A 491 -11.96 -13.01 -24.26
C SER A 491 -13.18 -12.15 -24.57
N ALA A 492 -13.88 -12.49 -25.65
CA ALA A 492 -15.16 -11.88 -26.02
C ALA A 492 -16.24 -12.11 -24.94
N GLU A 493 -16.18 -13.25 -24.25
CA GLU A 493 -17.10 -13.54 -23.14
C GLU A 493 -16.87 -12.63 -21.95
N VAL A 494 -15.60 -12.46 -21.55
CA VAL A 494 -15.24 -11.54 -20.46
C VAL A 494 -15.66 -10.12 -20.82
N LYS A 495 -15.45 -9.70 -22.08
CA LYS A 495 -15.88 -8.39 -22.54
C LYS A 495 -17.40 -8.21 -22.43
N ARG A 496 -18.18 -9.19 -22.89
CA ARG A 496 -19.65 -9.16 -22.80
C ARG A 496 -20.13 -9.05 -21.36
N GLN A 497 -19.55 -9.83 -20.45
CA GLN A 497 -19.87 -9.77 -19.03
C GLN A 497 -19.46 -8.44 -18.39
N PHE A 498 -18.30 -7.89 -18.78
CA PHE A 498 -17.87 -6.57 -18.33
C PHE A 498 -18.84 -5.47 -18.80
N ASP A 499 -19.20 -5.45 -20.08
CA ASP A 499 -20.12 -4.44 -20.64
C ASP A 499 -21.48 -4.48 -19.93
N GLN A 500 -22.00 -5.69 -19.66
CA GLN A 500 -23.25 -5.88 -18.90
C GLN A 500 -23.11 -5.40 -17.45
N ALA A 501 -22.00 -5.74 -16.78
CA ALA A 501 -21.74 -5.30 -15.41
C ALA A 501 -21.68 -3.76 -15.28
N VAL A 502 -21.12 -3.07 -16.28
CA VAL A 502 -21.11 -1.59 -16.32
C VAL A 502 -22.53 -1.03 -16.36
N LEU A 503 -23.42 -1.63 -17.16
CA LEU A 503 -24.83 -1.20 -17.22
C LEU A 503 -25.55 -1.43 -15.89
N GLU A 504 -25.34 -2.57 -15.24
CA GLU A 504 -25.95 -2.90 -13.94
C GLU A 504 -25.45 -1.97 -12.83
N ILE A 505 -24.15 -1.69 -12.77
CA ILE A 505 -23.58 -0.72 -11.83
C ILE A 505 -24.18 0.66 -12.09
N LYS A 506 -24.26 1.09 -13.36
CA LYS A 506 -24.82 2.39 -13.71
C LYS A 506 -26.28 2.51 -13.29
N ALA A 507 -27.06 1.43 -13.40
CA ALA A 507 -28.45 1.39 -12.96
C ALA A 507 -28.58 1.43 -11.43
N ALA A 508 -27.70 0.74 -10.69
CA ALA A 508 -27.77 0.62 -9.24
C ALA A 508 -27.17 1.83 -8.49
N PHE A 509 -26.04 2.35 -8.98
CA PHE A 509 -25.24 3.34 -8.26
C PHE A 509 -25.00 4.63 -9.07
N GLY A 510 -25.28 4.66 -10.37
CA GLY A 510 -24.91 5.77 -11.26
C GLY A 510 -23.49 5.63 -11.86
N PRO A 511 -22.91 6.69 -12.46
CA PRO A 511 -21.64 6.61 -13.20
C PRO A 511 -20.44 6.17 -12.34
N LEU A 512 -19.54 5.34 -12.86
CA LEU A 512 -18.29 5.01 -12.17
C LEU A 512 -17.29 6.17 -12.27
N ASP A 513 -16.90 6.75 -11.14
CA ASP A 513 -15.94 7.87 -11.06
C ASP A 513 -14.67 7.53 -10.25
N GLY A 514 -14.55 6.29 -9.76
CA GLY A 514 -13.39 5.82 -9.00
C GLY A 514 -13.19 6.49 -7.64
N SER A 515 -14.06 7.42 -7.22
CA SER A 515 -13.97 8.15 -5.94
C SER A 515 -14.83 7.55 -4.83
N ARG A 516 -15.75 6.65 -5.22
CA ARG A 516 -16.72 5.98 -4.35
C ARG A 516 -16.15 4.84 -3.55
#